data_AF-A0A2M7TMJ1-F1
#
_entry.id   AF-A0A2M7TMJ1-F1
#
_cell.length_a   1.000
_cell.length_b   1.000
_cell.length_c   1.000
_cell.angle_alpha   90.00
_cell.angle_beta   90.00
_cell.angle_gamma   90.00
#
_symmetry.space_group_name_H-M   'P 1'
#
loop_
_entity.id
_entity.type
_entity.pdbx_description
1 polymer ?
#
loop_
_entity_poly.entity_id
_entity_poly.type
_entity_poly.pdbx_seq_one_letter_code
_entity_poly.pdbx_strand_id
1 'polypeptide(L)'
;MQTITWSATKARNEFFDLLTQVAMGQSFIVERDKKEVALVTPIKKGTDWKGLKKAMDALHGVAKDFDLSKSPLRNKRARLWLKRIRNY
;
A
#
# COMPACT_ATOMS: atom_id res chain seq x y z
N MET A 1 -5.51 19.40 -4.42
CA MET A 1 -5.24 18.34 -3.42
C MET A 1 -4.38 18.98 -2.35
N GLN A 2 -4.88 19.15 -1.13
CA GLN A 2 -4.11 19.81 -0.06
C GLN A 2 -3.25 18.77 0.64
N THR A 3 -1.94 19.03 0.70
CA THR A 3 -0.96 18.20 1.40
C THR A 3 -0.64 18.82 2.73
N ILE A 4 -0.78 18.06 3.81
CA ILE A 4 -0.59 18.53 5.19
C ILE A 4 0.69 17.90 5.76
N THR A 5 1.49 18.69 6.45
CA THR A 5 2.78 18.23 7.00
C THR A 5 2.65 17.95 8.50
N TRP A 6 2.98 16.73 8.93
CA TRP A 6 2.93 16.30 10.33
C TRP A 6 4.28 15.81 10.82
N SER A 7 4.57 16.01 12.11
CA SER A 7 5.73 15.38 12.73
C SER A 7 5.48 13.88 12.95
N ALA A 8 6.56 13.09 12.92
CA ALA A 8 6.50 11.65 13.16
C ALA A 8 5.90 11.30 14.54
N THR A 9 6.17 12.13 15.55
CA THR A 9 5.59 11.97 16.89
C THR A 9 4.07 12.18 16.86
N LYS A 10 3.59 13.21 16.15
CA LYS A 10 2.16 13.48 16.04
C LYS A 10 1.45 12.39 15.23
N ALA A 11 2.02 11.98 14.10
CA ALA A 11 1.49 10.91 13.26
C ALA A 11 1.38 9.57 14.01
N ARG A 12 2.28 9.31 14.97
CA ARG A 12 2.18 8.13 15.85
C ARG A 12 1.05 8.26 16.87
N ASN A 13 0.94 9.42 17.53
CA ASN A 13 -0.03 9.62 18.61
C ASN A 13 -1.48 9.69 18.08
N GLU A 14 -1.67 10.30 16.91
CA GLU A 14 -2.97 10.53 16.26
C GLU A 14 -3.14 9.63 15.02
N PHE A 15 -2.62 8.39 15.09
CA PHE A 15 -2.51 7.52 13.92
C PHE A 15 -3.87 7.19 13.26
N PHE A 16 -4.91 6.92 14.06
CA PHE A 16 -6.23 6.60 13.53
C PHE A 16 -6.94 7.82 12.92
N ASP A 17 -6.71 9.01 13.48
CA ASP A 17 -7.25 10.25 12.93
C ASP A 17 -6.58 10.61 11.61
N LEU A 18 -5.25 10.42 11.51
CA LEU A 18 -4.51 10.51 10.25
C LEU A 18 -5.13 9.60 9.19
N LEU A 19 -5.37 8.33 9.51
CA LEU A 19 -5.96 7.38 8.57
C LEU A 19 -7.37 7.78 8.15
N THR A 20 -8.17 8.33 9.07
CA THR A 20 -9.52 8.82 8.77
C THR A 20 -9.47 10.00 7.79
N GLN A 21 -8.57 10.95 8.02
CA GLN A 21 -8.38 12.11 7.14
C GLN A 21 -7.82 11.71 5.76
N VAL A 22 -6.90 10.74 5.74
CA VAL A 22 -6.41 10.14 4.49
C VAL A 22 -7.54 9.45 3.73
N ALA A 23 -8.42 8.71 4.41
CA ALA A 23 -9.58 8.08 3.79
C ALA A 23 -10.56 9.10 3.18
N MET A 24 -10.64 10.31 3.76
CA MET A 24 -11.42 11.44 3.23
C MET A 24 -10.78 12.14 2.02
N GLY A 25 -9.60 11.70 1.58
CA GLY A 25 -8.94 12.22 0.38
C GLY A 25 -7.76 13.17 0.63
N GLN A 26 -7.33 13.35 1.88
CA GLN A 26 -6.19 14.19 2.24
C GLN A 26 -4.86 13.43 2.14
N SER A 27 -3.78 14.14 1.83
CA SER A 27 -2.42 13.57 1.77
C SER A 27 -1.56 14.17 2.86
N PHE A 28 -0.75 13.35 3.52
CA PHE A 28 0.11 13.76 4.62
C PHE A 28 1.58 13.48 4.35
N ILE A 29 2.42 14.48 4.55
CA ILE A 29 3.87 14.30 4.62
C ILE A 29 4.24 14.15 6.09
N VAL A 30 4.89 13.04 6.44
CA VAL A 30 5.39 12.77 7.79
C VAL A 30 6.86 13.14 7.83
N GLU A 31 7.20 14.10 8.68
CA GLU A 31 8.55 14.58 8.89
C GLU A 31 9.12 14.15 10.22
N ARG A 32 10.42 13.84 10.23
CA ARG A 32 11.21 13.64 11.45
C ARG A 32 12.47 14.47 11.32
N ASP A 33 12.75 15.31 12.33
CA ASP A 33 13.96 16.14 12.36
C ASP A 33 14.14 17.00 11.10
N LYS A 34 13.04 17.61 10.62
CA LYS A 34 12.95 18.42 9.39
C LYS A 34 13.31 17.67 8.08
N LYS A 35 13.27 16.34 8.11
CA LYS A 35 13.40 15.50 6.93
C LYS A 35 12.09 14.78 6.67
N GLU A 36 11.67 14.76 5.42
CA GLU A 36 10.55 13.95 4.98
C GLU A 36 10.90 12.47 5.13
N VAL A 37 10.05 11.71 5.83
CA VAL A 37 10.27 10.28 6.11
C VAL A 37 9.21 9.41 5.44
N ALA A 38 7.98 9.91 5.30
CA ALA A 38 6.92 9.17 4.64
C ALA A 38 5.88 10.09 4.01
N LEU A 39 5.27 9.64 2.91
CA LEU A 39 4.10 10.23 2.28
C LEU A 39 2.93 9.26 2.44
N VAL A 40 1.84 9.73 3.04
CA VAL A 40 0.60 8.96 3.24
C VAL A 40 -0.49 9.56 2.35
N THR A 41 -0.95 8.79 1.37
CA THR A 41 -1.97 9.22 0.41
C THR A 41 -3.19 8.32 0.43
N PRO A 42 -4.38 8.85 0.10
CA PRO A 42 -5.59 8.05 -0.02
C PRO A 42 -5.40 6.99 -1.11
N ILE A 43 -5.73 5.75 -0.80
CA ILE A 43 -5.90 4.73 -1.83
C ILE A 43 -7.20 5.07 -2.55
N LYS A 44 -7.11 5.67 -3.74
CA LYS A 44 -8.27 5.83 -4.63
C LYS A 44 -8.82 4.44 -4.95
N LYS A 45 -10.12 4.25 -4.72
CA LYS A 45 -10.82 2.96 -4.88
C LYS A 45 -10.38 2.25 -6.17
N GLY A 46 -9.94 1.01 -5.97
CA GLY A 46 -9.42 0.14 -7.01
C GLY A 46 -7.93 -0.03 -6.81
N THR A 47 -7.54 -1.03 -6.01
CA THR A 47 -6.27 -1.71 -6.30
C THR A 47 -6.31 -2.00 -7.79
N ASP A 48 -5.46 -1.36 -8.58
CA ASP A 48 -5.39 -1.61 -10.02
C ASP A 48 -4.81 -3.01 -10.18
N TRP A 49 -5.68 -4.01 -10.06
CA TRP A 49 -5.33 -5.42 -10.20
C TRP A 49 -4.73 -5.68 -11.58
N LYS A 50 -5.06 -4.84 -12.57
CA LYS A 50 -4.49 -4.90 -13.92
C LYS A 50 -3.06 -4.38 -13.93
N GLY A 51 -2.80 -3.25 -13.27
CA GLY A 51 -1.46 -2.72 -13.03
C GLY A 51 -0.58 -3.64 -12.19
N LEU A 52 -1.15 -4.22 -11.12
CA LEU A 52 -0.50 -5.22 -10.29
C LEU A 52 -0.16 -6.47 -11.10
N LYS A 53 -1.13 -7.03 -11.85
CA LYS A 53 -0.88 -8.17 -12.75
C LYS A 53 0.22 -7.87 -13.76
N LYS A 54 0.22 -6.69 -14.38
CA LYS A 54 1.27 -6.27 -15.33
C LYS A 54 2.66 -6.20 -14.68
N ALA A 55 2.75 -5.67 -13.46
CA ALA A 55 4.00 -5.64 -12.70
C ALA A 55 4.48 -7.05 -12.30
N MET A 56 3.55 -7.96 -11.99
CA MET A 56 3.86 -9.35 -11.61
C MET A 56 4.22 -10.24 -12.80
N ASP A 57 3.63 -10.00 -13.98
CA ASP A 57 4.00 -10.65 -15.23
C ASP A 57 5.41 -10.18 -15.67
N ALA A 58 5.76 -8.92 -15.41
CA ALA A 58 7.11 -8.39 -15.64
C ALA A 58 8.16 -8.98 -14.68
N LEU A 59 7.76 -9.43 -13.49
CA LEU A 59 8.61 -10.14 -12.51
C LEU A 59 8.85 -11.62 -12.85
N HIS A 60 8.82 -11.99 -14.14
CA HIS A 60 9.13 -13.36 -14.62
C HIS A 60 8.27 -14.48 -13.97
N GLY A 61 6.95 -14.29 -13.91
CA GLY A 61 6.02 -15.40 -13.70
C GLY A 61 5.76 -15.82 -12.24
N VAL A 62 6.08 -14.96 -11.28
CA VAL A 62 5.70 -15.15 -9.85
C VAL A 62 4.19 -15.40 -9.68
N ALA A 63 3.38 -14.77 -10.54
CA ALA A 63 1.93 -14.88 -10.53
C ALA A 63 1.34 -15.95 -11.47
N LYS A 64 2.15 -16.68 -12.24
CA LYS A 64 1.67 -17.54 -13.34
C LYS A 64 0.66 -18.61 -12.90
N ASP A 65 0.79 -19.07 -11.65
CA ASP A 65 -0.05 -20.12 -11.06
C ASP A 65 -1.23 -19.57 -10.22
N PHE A 66 -1.42 -18.24 -10.16
CA PHE A 66 -2.41 -17.60 -9.30
C PHE A 66 -3.40 -16.76 -10.11
N ASP A 67 -4.68 -17.04 -9.89
CA ASP A 67 -5.76 -16.21 -10.44
C ASP A 67 -5.83 -14.87 -9.68
N LEU A 68 -5.23 -13.85 -10.28
CA LEU A 68 -5.19 -12.47 -9.78
C LEU A 68 -6.51 -11.70 -9.97
N SER A 69 -7.51 -12.29 -10.64
CA SER A 69 -8.87 -11.69 -10.68
C SER A 69 -9.56 -11.76 -9.32
N LYS A 70 -9.08 -12.65 -8.43
CA LYS A 70 -9.46 -12.75 -7.02
C LYS A 70 -8.24 -12.44 -6.16
N SER A 71 -8.46 -11.94 -4.94
CA SER A 71 -7.35 -11.67 -4.03
C SER A 71 -6.57 -12.97 -3.73
N PRO A 72 -5.28 -13.05 -4.08
CA PRO A 72 -4.46 -14.24 -3.80
C PRO A 72 -4.23 -14.42 -2.29
N LEU A 73 -4.54 -13.40 -1.48
CA LEU A 73 -4.50 -13.42 -0.02
C LEU A 73 -5.76 -14.01 0.62
N ARG A 74 -6.86 -14.17 -0.14
CA ARG A 74 -8.14 -14.69 0.36
C ARG A 74 -8.41 -16.15 0.01
N ASN A 75 -7.45 -16.85 -0.60
CA ASN A 75 -7.60 -18.26 -0.94
C ASN A 75 -6.75 -19.16 -0.01
N LYS A 76 -7.03 -20.48 0.00
CA LYS A 76 -6.28 -21.47 0.78
C LYS A 76 -4.78 -21.53 0.43
N ARG A 77 -4.38 -20.97 -0.72
CA ARG A 77 -2.99 -20.90 -1.20
C ARG A 77 -2.30 -19.57 -0.87
N ALA A 78 -2.92 -18.70 -0.05
CA ALA A 78 -2.36 -17.40 0.35
C ALA A 78 -0.97 -17.52 1.02
N ARG A 79 -0.77 -18.57 1.82
CA ARG A 79 0.55 -18.83 2.44
C ARG A 79 1.64 -19.13 1.40
N LEU A 80 1.27 -19.83 0.32
CA LEU A 80 2.18 -20.16 -0.79
C LEU A 80 2.51 -18.90 -1.60
N TRP A 81 1.50 -18.06 -1.82
CA TRP A 81 1.65 -16.75 -2.45
C TRP A 81 2.66 -15.87 -1.70
N LEU A 82 2.45 -15.69 -0.38
CA LEU A 82 3.33 -14.88 0.48
C LEU A 82 4.78 -15.41 0.49
N LYS A 83 4.97 -16.74 0.48
CA LYS A 83 6.32 -17.32 0.37
C LYS A 83 6.99 -16.99 -0.96
N ARG A 84 6.25 -17.00 -2.06
CA ARG A 84 6.79 -16.84 -3.42
C ARG A 84 7.19 -15.39 -3.71
N ILE A 85 6.37 -14.43 -3.28
CA ILE A 85 6.70 -13.00 -3.40
C ILE A 85 7.82 -12.55 -2.46
N ARG A 86 8.14 -13.31 -1.39
CA ARG A 86 9.23 -12.98 -0.46
C ARG A 86 10.61 -13.25 -1.04
N ASN A 87 10.70 -14.14 -2.03
CA ASN A 87 11.97 -14.56 -2.64
C ASN A 87 12.32 -13.77 -3.92
N TYR A 88 11.50 -12.78 -4.26
CA TYR A 88 11.70 -11.81 -5.33
C TYR A 88 11.72 -10.41 -4.72
#